data_AF-A0A954T484-F1
#
_entry.id   AF-A0A954T484-F1
#
_cell.length_a   1.000
_cell.length_b   1.000
_cell.length_c   1.000
_cell.angle_alpha   90.00
_cell.angle_beta   90.00
_cell.angle_gamma   90.00
#
_symmetry.space_group_name_H-M   'P 1'
#
loop_
_entity.id
_entity.type
_entity.pdbx_description
1 polymer ?
#
loop_
_entity_poly.entity_id
_entity_poly.type
_entity_poly.pdbx_seq_one_letter_code
_entity_poly.pdbx_strand_id
1 'polypeptide(L)'
;GRNAWVGWLTTVAIFAYAALMLWTGWKFFAATETLSALRWGLVALFSGVVIGMLKLYLFQEMQANRVIRELKRVELLLAKREG
;
A
#
# COMPACT_ATOMS: atom_id res chain seq x y z
N GLY A 1 17.30 -3.19 -0.32
CA GLY A 1 17.29 -3.01 -1.80
C GLY A 1 17.04 -1.55 -2.11
N ARG A 2 17.48 -1.06 -3.26
CA ARG A 2 17.38 0.37 -3.67
C ARG A 2 15.97 0.96 -3.49
N ASN A 3 14.92 0.15 -3.62
CA ASN A 3 13.53 0.59 -3.49
C ASN A 3 12.92 0.34 -2.09
N ALA A 4 13.69 -0.15 -1.12
CA ALA A 4 13.17 -0.44 0.23
C ALA A 4 12.62 0.82 0.93
N TRP A 5 13.18 1.99 0.64
CA TRP A 5 12.68 3.27 1.13
C TRP A 5 11.28 3.60 0.60
N VAL A 6 10.99 3.26 -0.66
CA VAL A 6 9.67 3.46 -1.27
C VAL A 6 8.65 2.56 -0.57
N GLY A 7 8.97 1.27 -0.36
CA GLY A 7 8.09 0.37 0.39
C GLY A 7 7.81 0.84 1.82
N TRP A 8 8.82 1.42 2.50
CA TRP A 8 8.63 2.00 3.83
C TRP A 8 7.73 3.24 3.79
N LEU A 9 7.94 4.15 2.82
CA LEU A 9 7.10 5.32 2.60
C LEU A 9 5.65 4.92 2.31
N THR A 10 5.42 3.91 1.46
CA THR A 10 4.08 3.38 1.17
C THR A 10 3.42 2.80 2.41
N THR A 11 4.18 2.11 3.26
CA THR A 11 3.67 1.57 4.53
C THR A 11 3.24 2.70 5.46
N VAL A 12 4.04 3.75 5.59
CA VAL A 12 3.69 4.94 6.38
C VAL A 12 2.44 5.63 5.81
N ALA A 13 2.33 5.76 4.49
CA ALA A 13 1.15 6.32 3.84
C ALA A 13 -0.11 5.48 4.16
N ILE A 14 -0.04 4.15 4.12
CA ILE A 14 -1.15 3.27 4.51
C ILE A 14 -1.59 3.55 5.95
N PHE A 15 -0.66 3.66 6.89
CA PHE A 15 -0.99 3.97 8.28
C PHE A 15 -1.61 5.37 8.44
N ALA A 16 -1.12 6.37 7.70
CA ALA A 16 -1.68 7.71 7.70
C ALA A 16 -3.13 7.72 7.19
N TYR A 17 -3.41 7.03 6.06
CA TYR A 17 -4.77 6.90 5.55
C TYR A 17 -5.67 6.05 6.45
N ALA A 18 -5.12 5.04 7.14
CA ALA A 18 -5.88 4.27 8.12
C ALA A 18 -6.30 5.14 9.32
N ALA A 19 -5.41 5.98 9.84
CA ALA A 19 -5.74 6.94 10.89
C ALA A 19 -6.80 7.95 10.40
N LEU A 20 -6.67 8.43 9.17
CA LEU A 20 -7.66 9.33 8.55
C LEU A 20 -9.02 8.66 8.36
N MET A 21 -9.04 7.38 7.99
CA MET A 21 -10.27 6.58 7.87
C MET A 21 -10.96 6.40 9.22
N LEU A 22 -10.21 6.15 10.29
CA LEU A 22 -10.76 6.07 11.66
C LEU A 22 -11.33 7.42 12.13
N TRP A 23 -10.62 8.51 11.85
CA TRP A 23 -11.06 9.85 12.23
C TRP A 23 -12.32 10.29 11.49
N THR A 24 -12.38 10.04 10.18
CA THR A 24 -13.56 10.35 9.37
C THR A 24 -14.74 9.43 9.70
N GLY A 25 -14.48 8.16 10.03
CA GLY A 25 -15.47 7.24 10.58
C GLY A 25 -16.08 7.76 11.89
N TRP A 26 -15.26 8.25 12.83
CA TRP A 26 -15.76 8.87 14.06
C TRP A 26 -16.65 10.10 13.77
N LYS A 27 -16.21 10.97 12.85
CA LYS A 27 -16.98 12.16 12.45
C LYS A 27 -18.27 11.82 11.72
N PHE A 28 -18.32 10.69 11.01
CA PHE A 28 -19.53 10.19 10.36
C PHE A 28 -20.61 9.85 11.40
N PHE A 29 -20.26 9.11 12.46
CA PHE A 29 -21.21 8.75 13.51
C PHE A 29 -21.63 9.94 14.39
N ALA A 30 -20.77 10.94 14.52
CA ALA A 30 -21.07 12.15 15.28
C ALA A 30 -21.88 13.21 14.49
N ALA A 31 -22.13 13.01 13.20
CA ALA A 31 -22.83 13.98 12.38
C ALA A 31 -24.35 13.91 12.61
N THR A 32 -24.97 15.04 12.92
CA THR A 32 -26.43 15.18 13.12
C THR A 32 -27.19 15.45 11.82
N GLU A 33 -26.50 16.00 10.81
CA GLU A 33 -27.07 16.30 9.50
C GLU A 33 -26.63 15.29 8.44
N THR A 34 -27.58 14.85 7.60
CA THR A 34 -27.34 13.89 6.50
C THR A 34 -26.27 14.36 5.51
N LEU A 35 -26.22 15.65 5.20
CA LEU A 35 -25.22 16.21 4.28
C LEU A 35 -23.79 16.14 4.88
N SER A 36 -23.67 16.42 6.18
CA SER A 36 -22.40 16.29 6.90
C SER A 36 -21.97 14.83 7.01
N ALA A 37 -22.90 13.91 7.29
CA ALA A 37 -22.62 12.47 7.29
C ALA A 37 -22.13 12.01 5.90
N LEU A 38 -22.79 12.41 4.81
CA LEU A 38 -22.36 12.03 3.47
C LEU A 38 -20.94 12.51 3.15
N ARG A 39 -20.59 13.74 3.53
CA ARG A 39 -19.23 14.28 3.31
C ARG A 39 -18.17 13.44 4.01
N TRP A 40 -18.37 13.11 5.28
CA TRP A 40 -17.41 12.29 6.04
C TRP A 40 -17.38 10.84 5.55
N GLY A 41 -18.53 10.29 5.13
CA GLY A 41 -18.64 8.95 4.56
C GLY A 41 -17.88 8.81 3.24
N LEU A 42 -17.98 9.80 2.34
CA LEU A 42 -17.23 9.83 1.09
C LEU A 42 -15.72 9.84 1.32
N VAL A 43 -15.24 10.67 2.26
CA VAL A 43 -13.81 10.72 2.58
C VAL A 43 -13.33 9.41 3.21
N ALA A 44 -14.15 8.77 4.06
CA ALA A 44 -13.83 7.47 4.64
C ALA A 44 -13.73 6.37 3.56
N LEU A 45 -14.69 6.32 2.63
CA LEU A 45 -14.68 5.38 1.51
C LEU A 45 -13.46 5.60 0.60
N PHE A 46 -13.19 6.85 0.23
CA PHE A 46 -12.02 7.21 -0.57
C PHE A 46 -10.72 6.76 0.10
N SER A 47 -10.57 7.00 1.40
CA SER A 47 -9.40 6.56 2.18
C SER A 47 -9.24 5.05 2.15
N GLY A 48 -10.34 4.30 2.27
CA GLY A 48 -10.34 2.84 2.13
C GLY A 48 -9.87 2.36 0.76
N VAL A 49 -10.32 3.00 -0.32
CA VAL A 49 -9.88 2.70 -1.69
C VAL A 49 -8.37 2.95 -1.85
N VAL A 50 -7.87 4.10 -1.36
CA VAL A 50 -6.44 4.43 -1.41
C VAL A 50 -5.61 3.39 -0.67
N ILE A 51 -6.01 2.99 0.55
CA ILE A 51 -5.33 1.92 1.31
C ILE A 51 -5.28 0.62 0.49
N GLY A 52 -6.39 0.23 -0.14
CA GLY A 52 -6.46 -0.95 -1.01
C GLY A 52 -5.47 -0.89 -2.17
N MET A 53 -5.41 0.24 -2.88
CA MET A 53 -4.49 0.44 -4.00
C MET A 53 -3.01 0.40 -3.56
N LEU A 54 -2.68 1.03 -2.43
CA LEU A 54 -1.32 1.01 -1.88
C LEU A 54 -0.88 -0.40 -1.45
N LYS A 55 -1.80 -1.21 -0.89
CA LYS A 55 -1.52 -2.62 -0.58
C LYS A 55 -1.26 -3.45 -1.83
N LEU A 56 -2.03 -3.24 -2.89
CA LEU A 56 -1.81 -3.92 -4.17
C LEU A 56 -0.45 -3.55 -4.76
N TYR A 57 -0.09 -2.26 -4.72
CA TYR A 57 1.23 -1.79 -5.16
C TYR A 57 2.37 -2.50 -4.43
N LEU A 58 2.33 -2.56 -3.09
CA LEU A 58 3.34 -3.28 -2.30
C LEU A 58 3.43 -4.75 -2.69
N PHE A 59 2.30 -5.41 -2.92
CA PHE A 59 2.28 -6.80 -3.34
C PHE A 59 2.95 -7.01 -4.70
N GLN A 60 2.68 -6.14 -5.68
CA GLN A 60 3.34 -6.18 -6.99
C GLN A 60 4.85 -5.95 -6.88
N GLU A 61 5.28 -4.99 -6.06
CA GLU A 61 6.70 -4.70 -5.86
C GLU A 61 7.44 -5.87 -5.20
N MET A 62 6.82 -6.53 -4.22
CA MET A 62 7.36 -7.76 -3.62
C MET A 62 7.50 -8.89 -4.64
N GLN A 63 6.50 -9.09 -5.51
CA GLN A 63 6.57 -10.09 -6.58
C GLN A 63 7.69 -9.78 -7.57
N ALA A 64 7.82 -8.53 -8.02
CA ALA A 64 8.90 -8.10 -8.91
C ALA A 64 10.29 -8.35 -8.30
N ASN A 65 10.48 -7.99 -7.03
CA ASN A 65 11.74 -8.23 -6.31
C ASN A 65 12.07 -9.73 -6.16
N ARG A 66 11.05 -10.57 -5.94
CA ARG A 66 11.21 -12.03 -5.90
C ARG A 66 11.70 -12.55 -7.25
N VAL A 67 11.08 -12.14 -8.35
CA VAL A 67 11.47 -12.55 -9.71
C VAL A 67 12.91 -12.13 -10.01
N ILE A 68 13.29 -10.89 -9.71
CA ILE A 68 14.67 -10.39 -9.93
C ILE A 68 15.69 -11.23 -9.14
N ARG A 69 15.36 -11.61 -7.90
CA ARG A 69 16.27 -12.41 -7.07
C ARG A 69 16.44 -13.83 -7.62
N GLU A 70 15.36 -14.46 -8.08
CA GLU A 70 15.45 -15.79 -8.70
C GLU A 70 16.18 -15.72 -10.04
N LEU A 71 16.00 -14.66 -10.83
CA LEU A 71 16.73 -14.46 -12.09
C LEU A 71 18.24 -14.37 -11.86
N LYS A 72 18.67 -13.54 -10.89
CA LYS A 72 20.09 -13.44 -10.49
C LYS A 72 20.66 -14.77 -10.00
N ARG A 73 19.85 -15.58 -9.32
CA ARG A 73 20.26 -16.92 -8.89
C ARG A 73 20.48 -17.84 -10.09
N VAL A 74 19.60 -17.80 -11.09
CA VAL A 74 19.75 -18.57 -12.34
C VAL A 74 21.00 -18.13 -13.10
N GLU A 75 21.23 -16.82 -13.25
CA GLU A 75 22.44 -16.26 -13.88
C GLU A 75 23.72 -16.76 -13.18
N LEU A 76 23.74 -16.75 -11.84
CA LEU A 76 24.87 -17.25 -11.06
C LEU A 76 25.11 -18.77 -11.24
N LEU A 77 24.05 -19.56 -11.39
CA LEU A 77 24.17 -21.01 -11.62
C LEU A 77 24.70 -21.32 -13.03
N LEU A 78 24.28 -20.55 -14.03
CA LEU A 78 24.79 -20.68 -15.40
C LEU A 78 26.27 -20.30 -15.48
N ALA A 79 26.67 -19.17 -14.88
CA ALA A 79 28.06 -18.75 -14.83
C ALA A 79 28.98 -19.78 -14.14
N LYS A 80 28.49 -20.46 -13.10
CA LYS A 80 29.21 -21.57 -12.43
C LYS A 80 29.31 -22.85 -13.26
N ARG A 81 28.46 -23.02 -14.27
CA ARG A 81 28.46 -24.20 -15.14
C ARG A 81 29.39 -24.02 -16.35
N GLU A 82 29.66 -22.77 -16.75
CA GLU A 82 30.48 -22.41 -17.91
C GLU A 82 31.97 -22.23 -17.57
N GLY A 83 32.33 -22.08 -16.30
CA GLY A 83 33.73 -22.04 -15.80
C GLY A 83 34.11 -23.33 -15.09
#